data_AF-S6FEV1-F1
#
_entry.id   AF-S6FEV1-F1
#
_cell.length_a   1.000
_cell.length_b   1.000
_cell.length_c   1.000
_cell.angle_alpha   90.00
_cell.angle_beta   90.00
_cell.angle_gamma   90.00
#
_symmetry.space_group_name_H-M   'P 1'
#
loop_
_entity.id
_entity.type
_entity.pdbx_description
1 polymer ?
#
loop_
_entity_poly.entity_id
_entity_poly.type
_entity_poly.pdbx_seq_one_letter_code
_entity_poly.pdbx_strand_id
1 'polypeptide(L)' 'MKTGDKITLSNGEQATVVSGDVNLYKNALIVELENHDVRVVDRETLTLAKANPHENLGNHKKINKF' A
#
# COMPACT_ATOMS: atom_id res chain seq x y z
N MET A 1 -14.77 -5.52 -2.82
CA MET A 1 -14.05 -4.25 -2.72
C MET A 1 -13.79 -3.74 -4.13
N LYS A 2 -14.32 -2.56 -4.43
CA LYS A 2 -14.18 -1.84 -5.69
C LYS A 2 -13.35 -0.57 -5.45
N THR A 3 -12.76 -0.03 -6.50
CA THR A 3 -12.10 1.28 -6.43
C THR A 3 -13.08 2.35 -5.92
N GLY A 4 -12.63 3.16 -4.98
CA GLY A 4 -13.41 4.19 -4.30
C GLY A 4 -14.09 3.75 -3.00
N ASP A 5 -14.13 2.44 -2.69
CA ASP A 5 -14.66 1.96 -1.41
C ASP A 5 -13.77 2.45 -0.26
N LYS A 6 -14.39 2.94 0.83
CA LYS A 6 -13.69 3.15 2.11
C LYS A 6 -13.74 1.88 2.94
N ILE A 7 -12.59 1.42 3.42
CA ILE A 7 -12.45 0.20 4.22
C ILE A 7 -11.69 0.49 5.51
N THR A 8 -11.91 -0.36 6.50
CA THR A 8 -11.11 -0.38 7.74
C THR A 8 -10.11 -1.52 7.64
N LEU A 9 -8.82 -1.19 7.81
CA LEU A 9 -7.73 -2.15 7.83
C LEU A 9 -7.69 -2.92 9.16
N SER A 10 -6.97 -4.03 9.20
CA SER A 10 -6.84 -4.88 10.41
C SER A 10 -6.24 -4.16 11.63
N ASN A 11 -5.46 -3.10 11.40
CA ASN A 11 -4.92 -2.22 12.45
C ASN A 11 -5.93 -1.15 12.93
N GLY A 12 -7.14 -1.10 12.38
CA GLY A 12 -8.18 -0.14 12.70
C GLY A 12 -8.14 1.16 11.87
N GLU A 13 -7.15 1.33 11.00
CA GLU A 13 -6.99 2.53 10.18
C GLU A 13 -7.99 2.55 9.00
N GLN A 14 -8.44 3.74 8.60
CA GLN A 14 -9.31 3.90 7.43
C GLN A 14 -8.47 4.07 6.16
N ALA A 15 -8.91 3.44 5.08
CA ALA A 15 -8.25 3.55 3.78
C ALA A 15 -9.26 3.55 2.64
N THR A 16 -8.90 4.19 1.52
CA THR A 16 -9.69 4.18 0.29
C THR A 16 -9.08 3.20 -0.70
N VAL A 17 -9.89 2.33 -1.28
CA VAL A 17 -9.41 1.37 -2.28
C VAL A 17 -9.09 2.11 -3.58
N VAL A 18 -7.82 2.06 -3.99
CA VAL A 18 -7.34 2.63 -5.26
C VAL A 18 -7.47 1.58 -6.37
N SER A 19 -7.08 0.35 -6.10
CA SER A 19 -7.23 -0.76 -7.03
C SER A 19 -7.56 -2.05 -6.29
N GLY A 20 -8.64 -2.70 -6.73
CA GLY A 20 -9.07 -4.00 -6.20
C GLY A 20 -9.41 -5.02 -7.26
N ASP A 21 -8.84 -4.88 -8.46
CA ASP A 21 -9.04 -5.82 -9.55
C ASP A 21 -8.43 -7.19 -9.20
N VAL A 22 -9.31 -8.17 -8.99
CA VAL A 22 -8.97 -9.55 -8.66
C VAL A 22 -8.27 -10.30 -9.79
N ASN A 23 -8.47 -9.86 -11.03
CA ASN A 23 -7.82 -10.47 -12.20
C ASN A 23 -6.34 -10.06 -12.27
N LEU A 24 -6.04 -8.84 -11.82
CA LEU A 24 -4.67 -8.31 -11.79
C LEU A 24 -3.95 -8.74 -10.51
N TYR A 25 -4.65 -8.70 -9.38
CA TYR A 25 -4.09 -9.00 -8.05
C TYR A 25 -5.04 -9.92 -7.27
N LYS A 26 -4.79 -11.24 -7.34
CA LYS A 26 -5.66 -12.24 -6.70
C LYS A 26 -5.78 -12.04 -5.18
N ASN A 27 -4.64 -11.79 -4.52
CA ASN A 27 -4.53 -11.76 -3.05
C ASN A 27 -4.20 -10.37 -2.50
N ALA A 28 -4.08 -9.36 -3.36
CA ALA A 28 -3.67 -8.02 -2.94
C ALA A 28 -4.71 -6.97 -3.32
N LEU A 29 -4.67 -5.89 -2.56
CA LEU A 29 -5.47 -4.70 -2.75
C LEU A 29 -4.54 -3.49 -2.62
N ILE A 30 -4.70 -2.49 -3.47
CA ILE A 30 -3.97 -1.22 -3.36
C ILE A 30 -4.91 -0.21 -2.72
N VAL A 31 -4.46 0.39 -1.64
CA VAL A 31 -5.24 1.37 -0.86
C VAL A 31 -4.44 2.64 -0.65
N GLU A 32 -5.14 3.75 -0.52
CA GLU A 32 -4.61 5.02 -0.08
C GLU A 32 -5.07 5.26 1.36
N LEU A 33 -4.11 5.47 2.25
CA LEU A 33 -4.34 5.81 3.66
C LEU A 33 -4.73 7.29 3.80
N GLU A 34 -5.20 7.70 4.98
CA GLU A 34 -5.58 9.11 5.22
C GLU A 34 -4.43 10.11 5.05
N ASN A 35 -3.17 9.66 5.22
CA ASN A 35 -1.97 10.47 4.98
C ASN A 35 -1.53 10.53 3.50
N HIS A 36 -2.39 10.09 2.57
CA HIS A 36 -2.12 9.99 1.13
C HIS A 36 -1.02 9.00 0.73
N ASP A 37 -0.60 8.14 1.66
CA ASP A 37 0.36 7.08 1.37
C ASP A 37 -0.33 5.89 0.70
N VAL A 38 0.24 5.43 -0.42
CA VAL A 38 -0.33 4.33 -1.19
C VAL A 38 0.36 3.04 -0.81
N ARG A 39 -0.41 2.09 -0.30
CA ARG A 39 0.09 0.83 0.26
C ARG A 39 -0.56 -0.36 -0.42
N VAL A 40 0.18 -1.46 -0.44
CA VAL A 40 -0.37 -2.78 -0.79
C VAL A 40 -0.80 -3.46 0.51
N VAL A 41 -2.04 -3.95 0.52
CA VAL A 41 -2.59 -4.74 1.63
C VAL A 41 -2.98 -6.12 1.14
N ASP A 42 -2.88 -7.09 2.04
CA ASP A 42 -3.41 -8.42 1.81
C ASP A 42 -4.95 -8.36 1.78
N ARG A 43 -5.56 -8.98 0.78
CA ARG A 43 -7.00 -8.84 0.51
C ARG A 43 -7.87 -9.60 1.51
N GLU A 44 -7.41 -10.73 2.02
CA GLU A 44 -8.20 -11.58 2.93
C GLU A 44 -8.12 -11.05 4.36
N THR A 45 -6.92 -10.68 4.79
CA THR A 45 -6.67 -10.25 6.18
C THR A 45 -6.72 -8.73 6.37
N LEU A 46 -6.70 -7.95 5.29
CA LEU A 46 -6.60 -6.48 5.33
C LEU A 46 -5.40 -6.00 6.14
N THR A 47 -4.30 -6.75 6.05
CA THR A 47 -3.04 -6.43 6.72
C THR A 47 -2.13 -5.68 5.76
N LEU A 48 -1.51 -4.59 6.24
CA LEU A 48 -0.48 -3.88 5.49
C LEU A 48 0.71 -4.80 5.24
N ALA A 49 1.14 -4.88 3.97
CA ALA A 49 2.42 -5.49 3.68
C ALA A 49 3.49 -4.73 4.46
N LYS A 50 4.40 -5.46 5.13
CA LYS A 50 5.52 -4.82 5.84
C LYS A 50 6.27 -3.98 4.82
N ALA A 51 6.26 -2.67 5.06
CA ALA A 51 7.26 -1.80 4.48
C ALA A 51 8.56 -2.28 5.08
N ASN A 52 9.36 -3.01 4.30
CA ASN A 52 10.76 -3.16 4.65
C ASN A 52 11.38 -1.85 4.20
N PRO A 53 11.59 -0.84 5.08
CA PRO A 53 12.46 0.26 4.71
C PRO A 53 13.76 -0.40 4.29
N HIS A 54 14.20 -0.13 3.06
CA HIS A 54 15.54 -0.55 2.68
C HIS A 54 16.49 0.21 3.61
N GLU A 55 16.99 -0.44 4.67
CA GLU A 55 17.98 0.16 5.59
C GLU A 55 19.25 0.65 4.85
N ASN A 56 19.42 0.23 3.59
CA ASN A 56 20.51 0.59 2.70
C ASN A 56 20.27 1.85 1.84
N LEU A 57 19.49 2.83 2.30
CA LEU A 57 19.50 4.18 1.68
C LEU A 57 20.91 4.80 1.63
N GLY A 58 21.83 4.38 2.51
CA GLY A 58 23.24 4.79 2.48
C GLY A 58 24.02 4.32 1.24
N ASN A 59 23.59 3.24 0.58
CA ASN A 59 24.23 2.71 -0.63
C ASN A 59 23.58 3.19 -1.93
N HIS A 60 22.51 3.99 -1.86
CA HIS A 60 21.95 4.61 -3.05
C HIS A 60 22.85 5.77 -3.46
N LYS A 61 23.52 5.63 -4.61
CA LYS A 61 24.31 6.70 -5.23
C LYS A 61 23.42 7.94 -5.36
N LYS A 62 23.65 8.96 -4.54
CA LYS A 62 22.98 10.26 -4.68
C LYS A 62 23.27 10.76 -6.09
N ILE A 63 22.22 10.95 -6.88
CA ILE A 63 22.35 11.63 -8.18
C ILE A 63 22.53 13.11 -7.83
N ASN A 64 23.76 13.63 -7.97
CA ASN A 64 23.95 15.07 -7.92
C ASN A 64 23.16 15.69 -9.08
N LYS A 65 22.23 16.60 -8.75
CA LYS A 65 21.68 17.51 -9.76
C LYS A 65 22.80 18.47 -10.14
N PHE A 66 23.09 18.52 -11.44
CA PHE A 66 23.96 19.52 -12.06
C PHE A 66 23.31 20.90 -12.02
#